data_AF-A0A7Y8G446-F1
#
_entry.id   AF-A0A7Y8G446-F1
#
_cell.length_a   1.000
_cell.length_b   1.000
_cell.length_c   1.000
_cell.angle_alpha   90.00
_cell.angle_beta   90.00
_cell.angle_gamma   90.00
#
_symmetry.space_group_name_H-M   'P 1'
#
loop_
_entity.id
_entity.type
_entity.pdbx_description
1 polymer ?
#
loop_
_entity_poly.entity_id
_entity_poly.type
_entity_poly.pdbx_seq_one_letter_code
_entity_poly.pdbx_strand_id
1 'polypeptide(L)'
;MIELTSQTIGYLVLATLDSKTRDVESVIRDFKRCLNHYDAWAESYFSFSALDIEQVFKVGDEVALVAPINRSLFPSTTTATCQANGTLTLVHMFQSSRFVPIGNTPVMVQRIDPNGGPLGEPIHKTIGPSGILEITECDRNQQYRVSFYPNVSNAHFKALYASYQAVIAPLEGWLRAEWTSTFEPLWKGYSEANFLKRYLSLHQAYARGFGEALYALWDSLKQLFQWFSDPMGYAEKLLHYLSQEEFEKLLKLGTESLAKGLLVLSDEPLLFIYVSAMVSWMRMLPPPYMNELLGEISADVLINLLLCLATAGMGMAVRLSTKVLGGIKSQRARRWLEHMAGQFGKFRVDDHAEVAKPILLGSPATPIRTIPDVPLKVGDQVVSNPVPLVRDKVGQRTVLVRPEAVDDVPASSRNPAGDAAAPSDKTVTNGCPVSMVTGEELLTLTDGALDGILPFEWTRLYRTSAVDVDCGLGFGWSHSLAHRLSVSGDSVVWTDHENRSTTLPLPTVSRPAITNSLAEAAIYLGVLPDELVLSQGSRFYHFRDGVLTAISDAYDNRLRIFRNYLGQIERL
;
A
#
# COMPACT_ATOMS: atom_id res chain seq x y z
N MET A 1 33.24 -9.52 5.31
CA MET A 1 31.97 -9.89 5.96
C MET A 1 30.86 -9.18 5.20
N ILE A 2 29.75 -9.86 4.92
CA ILE A 2 28.55 -9.24 4.32
C ILE A 2 27.45 -9.52 5.34
N GLU A 3 27.28 -8.61 6.28
CA GLU A 3 26.35 -8.76 7.40
C GLU A 3 25.17 -7.80 7.24
N LEU A 4 23.98 -8.38 7.19
CA LEU A 4 22.74 -7.82 7.76
C LEU A 4 22.29 -6.43 7.28
N THR A 5 22.26 -6.18 5.97
CA THR A 5 21.38 -5.14 5.37
C THR A 5 19.98 -5.69 5.05
N SER A 6 19.37 -6.45 5.98
CA SER A 6 18.32 -7.42 5.65
C SER A 6 17.03 -7.38 6.49
N GLN A 7 16.65 -6.22 7.06
CA GLN A 7 15.46 -6.13 7.93
C GLN A 7 14.47 -4.97 7.65
N THR A 8 14.66 -4.17 6.60
CA THR A 8 13.72 -3.08 6.21
C THR A 8 13.14 -3.21 4.79
N ILE A 9 13.27 -4.37 4.15
CA ILE A 9 12.66 -4.65 2.83
C ILE A 9 12.09 -6.07 2.84
N GLY A 10 10.77 -6.20 2.72
CA GLY A 10 10.06 -7.49 2.71
C GLY A 10 10.33 -8.33 1.45
N TYR A 11 11.39 -9.15 1.49
CA TYR A 11 11.73 -10.26 0.57
C TYR A 11 11.85 -10.02 -0.95
N LEU A 12 11.40 -8.88 -1.47
CA LEU A 12 11.62 -8.41 -2.84
C LEU A 12 13.02 -7.79 -3.06
N VAL A 13 13.93 -7.90 -2.08
CA VAL A 13 15.34 -7.56 -2.26
C VAL A 13 15.92 -8.43 -3.38
N LEU A 14 16.47 -7.79 -4.41
CA LEU A 14 17.28 -8.44 -5.46
C LEU A 14 18.66 -8.85 -4.92
N ALA A 15 18.64 -9.67 -3.87
CA ALA A 15 19.82 -10.30 -3.28
C ALA A 15 20.23 -11.51 -4.13
N THR A 16 21.39 -11.41 -4.77
CA THR A 16 22.03 -12.52 -5.48
C THR A 16 22.37 -13.66 -4.50
N LEU A 17 22.09 -14.90 -4.88
CA LEU A 17 22.56 -16.08 -4.15
C LEU A 17 24.09 -16.06 -3.95
N ASP A 18 24.57 -16.54 -2.80
CA ASP A 18 26.00 -16.75 -2.63
C ASP A 18 26.51 -17.86 -3.59
N SER A 19 27.65 -17.58 -4.22
CA SER A 19 28.24 -18.44 -5.24
C SER A 19 28.74 -19.80 -4.76
N LYS A 20 28.93 -19.98 -3.44
CA LYS A 20 29.34 -21.24 -2.81
C LYS A 20 28.13 -22.02 -2.28
N THR A 21 27.26 -21.38 -1.48
CA THR A 21 26.15 -22.09 -0.81
C THR A 21 24.93 -22.30 -1.71
N ARG A 22 24.61 -21.32 -2.56
CA ARG A 22 23.46 -21.35 -3.49
C ARG A 22 22.15 -21.81 -2.83
N ASP A 23 21.84 -21.25 -1.65
CA ASP A 23 20.64 -21.62 -0.87
C ASP A 23 19.34 -21.17 -1.55
N VAL A 24 18.89 -21.95 -2.53
CA VAL A 24 17.64 -21.77 -3.27
C VAL A 24 16.41 -22.12 -2.42
N GLU A 25 16.58 -22.97 -1.40
CA GLU A 25 15.55 -23.23 -0.39
C GLU A 25 15.34 -22.05 0.56
N SER A 26 16.19 -21.02 0.55
CA SER A 26 15.86 -19.69 1.09
C SER A 26 14.89 -18.97 0.14
N VAL A 27 15.28 -18.75 -1.12
CA VAL A 27 14.48 -18.02 -2.13
C VAL A 27 13.08 -18.59 -2.30
N ILE A 28 12.93 -19.92 -2.31
CA ILE A 28 11.61 -20.57 -2.41
C ILE A 28 10.80 -20.44 -1.12
N ARG A 29 11.44 -20.47 0.05
CA ARG A 29 10.81 -20.29 1.37
C ARG A 29 10.36 -18.85 1.59
N ASP A 30 11.13 -17.89 1.10
CA ASP A 30 10.79 -16.48 0.99
C ASP A 30 9.53 -16.30 0.12
N PHE A 31 9.55 -16.88 -1.09
CA PHE A 31 8.41 -16.83 -2.01
C PHE A 31 7.12 -17.41 -1.40
N LYS A 32 7.17 -18.59 -0.78
CA LYS A 32 6.03 -19.22 -0.07
C LYS A 32 5.47 -18.35 1.07
N ARG A 33 6.24 -17.36 1.54
CA ARG A 33 5.92 -16.44 2.65
C ARG A 33 5.80 -14.99 2.19
N CYS A 34 5.64 -14.73 0.88
CA CYS A 34 5.53 -13.38 0.35
C CYS A 34 4.41 -12.60 1.06
N LEU A 35 3.19 -13.16 1.12
CA LEU A 35 2.03 -12.52 1.75
C LEU A 35 2.23 -12.15 3.24
N ASN A 36 3.10 -12.86 3.98
CA ASN A 36 3.40 -12.52 5.37
C ASN A 36 4.15 -11.17 5.52
N HIS A 37 4.60 -10.59 4.41
CA HIS A 37 5.34 -9.34 4.34
C HIS A 37 4.71 -8.35 3.35
N TYR A 38 3.50 -8.67 2.86
CA TYR A 38 2.71 -7.79 2.00
C TYR A 38 2.43 -6.47 2.70
N ASP A 39 1.86 -6.51 3.91
CA ASP A 39 1.50 -5.31 4.69
C ASP A 39 2.71 -4.37 4.87
N ALA A 40 3.85 -4.91 5.32
CA ALA A 40 5.07 -4.13 5.52
C ALA A 40 5.65 -3.53 4.22
N TRP A 41 5.48 -4.20 3.07
CA TRP A 41 5.89 -3.65 1.76
C TRP A 41 4.86 -2.62 1.23
N ALA A 42 3.58 -2.84 1.52
CA ALA A 42 2.45 -1.97 1.20
C ALA A 42 2.34 -0.73 2.11
N GLU A 43 3.13 -0.68 3.19
CA GLU A 43 3.36 0.51 4.01
C GLU A 43 4.68 1.22 3.67
N SER A 44 5.73 0.50 3.22
CA SER A 44 7.09 1.06 3.08
C SER A 44 7.52 1.47 1.67
N TYR A 45 6.99 0.84 0.61
CA TYR A 45 7.44 1.10 -0.78
C TYR A 45 6.41 1.82 -1.66
N PHE A 46 5.13 1.63 -1.39
CA PHE A 46 4.03 2.22 -2.13
C PHE A 46 2.93 2.55 -1.13
N SER A 47 2.30 3.72 -1.19
CA SER A 47 1.09 3.98 -0.41
C SER A 47 -0.11 3.29 -1.08
N PHE A 48 -0.46 2.09 -0.58
CA PHE A 48 -1.50 1.20 -1.13
C PHE A 48 -2.94 1.70 -0.90
N SER A 49 -3.23 2.86 -1.49
CA SER A 49 -4.58 3.39 -1.76
C SER A 49 -4.67 3.83 -3.23
N ALA A 50 -3.96 3.12 -4.11
CA ALA A 50 -3.82 3.49 -5.50
C ALA A 50 -5.06 3.07 -6.29
N LEU A 51 -5.51 1.82 -6.18
CA LEU A 51 -6.63 1.27 -6.95
C LEU A 51 -7.99 1.59 -6.30
N ASP A 52 -8.29 2.89 -6.21
CA ASP A 52 -9.66 3.43 -6.12
C ASP A 52 -10.42 3.07 -7.42
N ILE A 53 -10.79 1.80 -7.56
CA ILE A 53 -11.58 1.28 -8.66
C ILE A 53 -13.06 1.54 -8.34
N GLU A 54 -13.66 2.51 -9.04
CA GLU A 54 -15.02 2.96 -8.77
C GLU A 54 -16.05 1.86 -9.08
N GLN A 55 -16.45 1.15 -8.03
CA GLN A 55 -17.60 0.24 -8.02
C GLN A 55 -18.88 1.06 -7.83
N VAL A 56 -19.86 0.85 -8.71
CA VAL A 56 -21.07 1.67 -8.78
C VAL A 56 -22.28 0.83 -8.39
N PHE A 57 -22.95 1.25 -7.31
CA PHE A 57 -24.25 0.74 -6.91
C PHE A 57 -25.35 1.71 -7.36
N LYS A 58 -26.38 1.18 -8.04
CA LYS A 58 -27.57 1.94 -8.43
C LYS A 58 -28.83 1.29 -7.85
N VAL A 59 -29.77 2.13 -7.44
CA VAL A 59 -31.01 1.72 -6.79
C VAL A 59 -32.15 2.54 -7.39
N GLY A 60 -32.90 1.93 -8.31
CA GLY A 60 -33.74 2.66 -9.24
C GLY A 60 -32.91 3.61 -10.09
N ASP A 61 -33.39 4.84 -10.24
CA ASP A 61 -32.70 5.92 -10.97
C ASP A 61 -31.64 6.65 -10.11
N GLU A 62 -31.54 6.34 -8.82
CA GLU A 62 -30.58 6.94 -7.89
C GLU A 62 -29.23 6.19 -7.89
N VAL A 63 -28.13 6.95 -7.98
CA VAL A 63 -26.76 6.42 -8.01
C VAL A 63 -26.10 6.61 -6.64
N ALA A 64 -25.80 5.51 -5.96
CA ALA A 64 -25.09 5.51 -4.69
C ALA A 64 -23.59 5.27 -4.92
N LEU A 65 -22.81 6.36 -4.95
CA LEU A 65 -21.36 6.27 -4.75
C LEU A 65 -21.09 5.94 -3.29
N VAL A 66 -20.32 4.88 -3.05
CA VAL A 66 -19.94 4.45 -1.69
C VAL A 66 -18.90 5.42 -1.12
N ALA A 67 -18.89 5.60 0.20
CA ALA A 67 -17.97 6.48 0.92
C ALA A 67 -16.79 5.69 1.53
N PRO A 68 -15.69 6.34 1.96
CA PRO A 68 -14.49 5.61 2.33
C PRO A 68 -14.58 5.09 3.77
N ILE A 69 -14.70 3.77 3.92
CA ILE A 69 -14.70 3.11 5.22
C ILE A 69 -13.27 3.12 5.81
N ASN A 70 -12.94 4.20 6.51
CA ASN A 70 -12.03 4.11 7.65
C ASN A 70 -12.62 3.07 8.62
N ARG A 71 -11.84 2.04 8.96
CA ARG A 71 -12.19 0.84 9.77
C ARG A 71 -13.33 1.07 10.79
N SER A 72 -14.58 0.88 10.37
CA SER A 72 -15.77 1.17 11.20
C SER A 72 -16.87 0.14 10.98
N LEU A 73 -17.64 -0.14 12.03
CA LEU A 73 -18.47 -1.35 12.16
C LEU A 73 -19.85 -1.26 11.47
N PHE A 74 -19.96 -0.48 10.39
CA PHE A 74 -21.26 -0.14 9.80
C PHE A 74 -21.31 -0.44 8.28
N PRO A 75 -22.39 -1.08 7.78
CA PRO A 75 -22.53 -1.39 6.36
C PRO A 75 -22.78 -0.14 5.51
N SER A 76 -22.42 -0.20 4.23
CA SER A 76 -22.82 0.82 3.26
C SER A 76 -24.32 0.73 3.01
N THR A 77 -25.06 1.78 3.38
CA THR A 77 -26.53 1.82 3.22
C THR A 77 -26.98 3.07 2.48
N THR A 78 -27.78 2.88 1.44
CA THR A 78 -28.50 3.95 0.73
C THR A 78 -30.00 3.86 1.02
N THR A 79 -30.74 4.89 0.63
CA THR A 79 -32.21 4.93 0.68
C THR A 79 -32.75 5.09 -0.72
N ALA A 80 -33.86 4.46 -1.05
CA ALA A 80 -34.54 4.66 -2.33
C ALA A 80 -36.05 4.41 -2.21
N THR A 81 -36.80 4.85 -3.21
CA THR A 81 -38.26 4.69 -3.25
C THR A 81 -38.65 3.59 -4.25
N CYS A 82 -39.48 2.64 -3.83
CA CYS A 82 -40.05 1.63 -4.72
C CYS A 82 -40.98 2.29 -5.75
N GLN A 83 -40.81 1.97 -7.03
CA GLN A 83 -41.50 2.64 -8.13
C GLN A 83 -43.02 2.33 -8.14
N ALA A 84 -43.79 3.15 -8.86
CA ALA A 84 -45.26 3.05 -8.89
C ALA A 84 -45.81 1.76 -9.55
N ASN A 85 -44.97 1.03 -10.28
CA ASN A 85 -45.25 -0.34 -10.76
C ASN A 85 -45.30 -1.35 -9.59
N GLY A 86 -44.52 -1.14 -8.53
CA GLY A 86 -44.28 -2.06 -7.41
C GLY A 86 -42.93 -2.78 -7.50
N THR A 87 -41.93 -2.21 -8.18
CA THR A 87 -40.58 -2.81 -8.28
C THR A 87 -39.47 -1.84 -7.89
N LEU A 88 -38.33 -2.42 -7.48
CA LEU A 88 -37.10 -1.71 -7.10
C LEU A 88 -35.90 -2.44 -7.71
N THR A 89 -35.26 -1.81 -8.70
CA THR A 89 -34.11 -2.38 -9.41
C THR A 89 -32.80 -2.03 -8.69
N LEU A 90 -32.04 -3.05 -8.30
CA LEU A 90 -30.69 -2.93 -7.76
C LEU A 90 -29.68 -3.32 -8.83
N VAL A 91 -28.63 -2.51 -9.01
CA VAL A 91 -27.55 -2.79 -9.97
C VAL A 91 -26.19 -2.60 -9.31
N HIS A 92 -25.27 -3.53 -9.57
CA HIS A 92 -23.87 -3.47 -9.16
C HIS A 92 -22.96 -3.72 -10.37
N MET A 93 -22.06 -2.77 -10.65
CA MET A 93 -21.20 -2.77 -11.84
C MET A 93 -19.87 -2.05 -11.58
N PHE A 94 -18.84 -2.33 -12.39
CA PHE A 94 -17.68 -1.45 -12.49
C PHE A 94 -18.02 -0.19 -13.31
N GLN A 95 -17.33 0.92 -13.03
CA GLN A 95 -17.37 2.10 -13.89
C GLN A 95 -16.57 1.85 -15.18
N SER A 96 -17.28 1.65 -16.30
CA SER A 96 -16.68 1.36 -17.62
C SER A 96 -17.57 1.86 -18.77
N SER A 97 -17.04 2.00 -20.00
CA SER A 97 -17.83 2.47 -21.17
C SER A 97 -18.88 1.46 -21.64
N ARG A 98 -18.72 0.21 -21.20
CA ARG A 98 -19.67 -0.91 -21.36
C ARG A 98 -20.19 -1.30 -19.98
N PHE A 99 -21.39 -1.85 -19.91
CA PHE A 99 -21.92 -2.44 -18.67
C PHE A 99 -21.12 -3.71 -18.30
N VAL A 100 -20.26 -3.61 -17.29
CA VAL A 100 -19.51 -4.76 -16.74
C VAL A 100 -20.10 -5.12 -15.37
N PRO A 101 -20.93 -6.18 -15.28
CA PRO A 101 -21.69 -6.49 -14.08
C PRO A 101 -20.82 -7.07 -12.97
N ILE A 102 -21.23 -6.83 -11.74
CA ILE A 102 -20.63 -7.42 -10.55
C ILE A 102 -21.72 -8.22 -9.82
N GLY A 103 -21.68 -9.55 -9.96
CA GLY A 103 -22.67 -10.46 -9.39
C GLY A 103 -22.34 -10.99 -8.00
N ASN A 104 -23.15 -11.95 -7.55
CA ASN A 104 -23.04 -12.67 -6.27
C ASN A 104 -23.01 -11.76 -5.02
N THR A 105 -23.58 -10.55 -5.11
CA THR A 105 -23.52 -9.53 -4.06
C THR A 105 -24.77 -9.60 -3.15
N PRO A 106 -24.65 -9.91 -1.85
CA PRO A 106 -25.80 -9.97 -0.96
C PRO A 106 -26.29 -8.57 -0.56
N VAL A 107 -27.61 -8.42 -0.48
CA VAL A 107 -28.29 -7.15 -0.19
C VAL A 107 -29.44 -7.36 0.79
N MET A 108 -29.60 -6.42 1.71
CA MET A 108 -30.68 -6.39 2.69
C MET A 108 -31.50 -5.13 2.51
N VAL A 109 -32.81 -5.29 2.32
CA VAL A 109 -33.74 -4.20 2.02
C VAL A 109 -34.78 -4.12 3.15
N GLN A 110 -34.81 -3.00 3.86
CA GLN A 110 -35.72 -2.75 4.98
C GLN A 110 -36.66 -1.58 4.67
N ARG A 111 -37.94 -1.72 5.00
CA ARG A 111 -38.91 -0.61 4.91
C ARG A 111 -38.54 0.48 5.91
N ILE A 112 -38.60 1.74 5.49
CA ILE A 112 -38.50 2.91 6.37
C ILE A 112 -39.93 3.33 6.77
N ASP A 113 -40.23 3.48 8.06
CA ASP A 113 -41.53 4.02 8.47
C ASP A 113 -41.62 5.53 8.10
N PRO A 114 -42.62 5.97 7.31
CA PRO A 114 -42.78 7.39 6.94
C PRO A 114 -42.91 8.36 8.12
N ASN A 115 -43.23 7.86 9.32
CA ASN A 115 -43.43 8.64 10.54
C ASN A 115 -42.21 8.58 11.50
N GLY A 116 -41.10 7.96 11.10
CA GLY A 116 -39.89 7.83 11.93
C GLY A 116 -39.91 6.68 12.94
N GLY A 117 -40.80 5.69 12.75
CA GLY A 117 -40.81 4.43 13.48
C GLY A 117 -39.63 3.49 13.15
N PRO A 118 -39.59 2.28 13.76
CA PRO A 118 -38.53 1.30 13.52
C PRO A 118 -38.50 0.81 12.06
N LEU A 119 -37.33 0.38 11.60
CA LEU A 119 -37.19 -0.27 10.30
C LEU A 119 -37.97 -1.58 10.25
N GLY A 120 -38.65 -1.83 9.13
CA GLY A 120 -39.40 -3.06 8.90
C GLY A 120 -38.52 -4.29 8.71
N GLU A 121 -39.17 -5.46 8.66
CA GLU A 121 -38.54 -6.77 8.50
C GLU A 121 -37.55 -6.81 7.31
N PRO A 122 -36.35 -7.38 7.48
CA PRO A 122 -35.28 -7.32 6.48
C PRO A 122 -35.46 -8.35 5.36
N ILE A 123 -35.82 -7.85 4.17
CA ILE A 123 -35.87 -8.64 2.94
C ILE A 123 -34.43 -8.88 2.47
N HIS A 124 -33.97 -10.12 2.58
CA HIS A 124 -32.64 -10.54 2.13
C HIS A 124 -32.70 -11.08 0.69
N LYS A 125 -31.81 -10.59 -0.19
CA LYS A 125 -31.64 -11.05 -1.57
C LYS A 125 -30.16 -11.10 -1.95
N THR A 126 -29.87 -11.61 -3.13
CA THR A 126 -28.52 -11.60 -3.72
C THR A 126 -28.61 -11.14 -5.17
N ILE A 127 -27.78 -10.18 -5.56
CA ILE A 127 -27.63 -9.75 -6.95
C ILE A 127 -26.96 -10.90 -7.73
N GLY A 128 -27.62 -11.38 -8.78
CA GLY A 128 -27.13 -12.52 -9.57
C GLY A 128 -25.93 -12.18 -10.48
N PRO A 129 -25.40 -13.15 -11.25
CA PRO A 129 -24.28 -12.95 -12.18
C PRO A 129 -24.49 -11.82 -13.22
N SER A 130 -25.74 -11.46 -13.49
CA SER A 130 -26.17 -10.31 -14.30
C SER A 130 -25.76 -8.94 -13.74
N GLY A 131 -25.34 -8.85 -12.47
CA GLY A 131 -25.14 -7.57 -11.78
C GLY A 131 -26.43 -6.75 -11.59
N ILE A 132 -27.60 -7.34 -11.89
CA ILE A 132 -28.93 -6.71 -11.82
C ILE A 132 -29.87 -7.63 -11.04
N LEU A 133 -30.64 -7.04 -10.13
CA LEU A 133 -31.70 -7.69 -9.37
C LEU A 133 -32.93 -6.78 -9.32
N GLU A 134 -34.08 -7.26 -9.77
CA GLU A 134 -35.36 -6.57 -9.57
C GLU A 134 -36.06 -7.16 -8.34
N ILE A 135 -36.46 -6.29 -7.40
CA ILE A 135 -37.24 -6.65 -6.22
C ILE A 135 -38.69 -6.25 -6.48
N THR A 136 -39.57 -7.23 -6.61
CA THR A 136 -41.04 -7.08 -6.76
C THR A 136 -41.79 -7.08 -5.43
N GLU A 137 -41.06 -7.25 -4.33
CA GLU A 137 -41.56 -7.40 -2.96
C GLU A 137 -41.54 -6.04 -2.21
N CYS A 138 -41.91 -4.95 -2.89
CA CYS A 138 -41.90 -3.60 -2.32
C CYS A 138 -43.23 -2.85 -2.50
N ASP A 139 -43.62 -2.12 -1.46
CA ASP A 139 -44.82 -1.28 -1.46
C ASP A 139 -44.61 -0.07 -2.37
N ARG A 140 -45.60 0.22 -3.23
CA ARG A 140 -45.53 1.34 -4.18
C ARG A 140 -45.35 2.68 -3.47
N ASN A 141 -44.41 3.50 -3.97
CA ASN A 141 -44.05 4.82 -3.43
C ASN A 141 -43.53 4.79 -1.96
N GLN A 142 -43.23 3.62 -1.41
CA GLN A 142 -42.64 3.48 -0.08
C GLN A 142 -41.11 3.57 -0.17
N GLN A 143 -40.50 4.27 0.79
CA GLN A 143 -39.04 4.32 0.95
C GLN A 143 -38.52 3.06 1.65
N TYR A 144 -37.37 2.59 1.16
CA TYR A 144 -36.61 1.46 1.69
C TYR A 144 -35.15 1.84 1.90
N ARG A 145 -34.55 1.33 2.98
CA ARG A 145 -33.11 1.34 3.22
C ARG A 145 -32.51 0.11 2.56
N VAL A 146 -31.70 0.30 1.54
CA VAL A 146 -30.91 -0.77 0.89
C VAL A 146 -29.53 -0.78 1.51
N SER A 147 -29.17 -1.90 2.13
CA SER A 147 -27.89 -2.12 2.78
C SER A 147 -27.12 -3.18 2.00
N PHE A 148 -25.92 -2.85 1.54
CA PHE A 148 -25.08 -3.80 0.82
C PHE A 148 -24.27 -4.59 1.86
N TYR A 149 -24.50 -5.90 1.89
CA TYR A 149 -23.87 -6.82 2.85
C TYR A 149 -22.95 -7.77 2.08
N PRO A 150 -21.68 -7.41 1.82
CA PRO A 150 -20.65 -8.43 1.73
C PRO A 150 -20.62 -9.10 3.11
N ASN A 151 -21.28 -10.25 3.25
CA ASN A 151 -21.44 -10.94 4.53
C ASN A 151 -20.14 -11.72 4.81
N VAL A 152 -19.04 -10.98 5.01
CA VAL A 152 -17.67 -11.48 5.02
C VAL A 152 -17.37 -12.23 6.33
N SER A 153 -17.74 -13.51 6.35
CA SER A 153 -17.32 -14.41 7.40
C SER A 153 -15.81 -14.67 7.34
N ASN A 154 -15.23 -15.12 8.47
CA ASN A 154 -13.87 -15.66 8.51
C ASN A 154 -13.66 -16.85 7.53
N ALA A 155 -14.74 -17.52 7.10
CA ALA A 155 -14.64 -18.57 6.08
C ALA A 155 -14.37 -17.98 4.67
N HIS A 156 -14.87 -16.79 4.35
CA HIS A 156 -14.55 -16.10 3.09
C HIS A 156 -13.08 -15.65 3.07
N PHE A 157 -12.57 -15.02 4.14
CA PHE A 157 -11.15 -14.67 4.25
C PHE A 157 -10.24 -15.91 4.18
N LYS A 158 -10.64 -17.01 4.84
CA LYS A 158 -9.92 -18.29 4.77
C LYS A 158 -9.95 -18.91 3.37
N ALA A 159 -11.05 -18.78 2.63
CA ALA A 159 -11.16 -19.23 1.26
C ALA A 159 -10.25 -18.41 0.32
N LEU A 160 -10.23 -17.08 0.45
CA LEU A 160 -9.36 -16.19 -0.33
C LEU A 160 -7.87 -16.46 -0.05
N TYR A 161 -7.49 -16.66 1.22
CA TYR A 161 -6.11 -17.05 1.52
C TYR A 161 -5.77 -18.45 0.96
N ALA A 162 -6.73 -19.37 0.92
CA ALA A 162 -6.54 -20.68 0.28
C ALA A 162 -6.43 -20.60 -1.25
N SER A 163 -7.14 -19.70 -1.92
CA SER A 163 -7.02 -19.51 -3.37
C SER A 163 -5.69 -18.82 -3.74
N TYR A 164 -5.18 -17.88 -2.95
CA TYR A 164 -3.79 -17.41 -3.08
C TYR A 164 -2.77 -18.54 -2.94
N GLN A 165 -2.93 -19.45 -1.95
CA GLN A 165 -2.05 -20.61 -1.80
C GLN A 165 -2.14 -21.58 -3.00
N ALA A 166 -3.31 -21.70 -3.63
CA ALA A 166 -3.49 -22.46 -4.87
C ALA A 166 -2.80 -21.81 -6.09
N VAL A 167 -2.48 -20.51 -6.06
CA VAL A 167 -1.62 -19.82 -7.04
C VAL A 167 -0.13 -19.96 -6.69
N ILE A 168 0.21 -19.84 -5.40
CA ILE A 168 1.61 -19.95 -4.91
C ILE A 168 2.18 -21.36 -5.15
N ALA A 169 1.42 -22.44 -4.93
CA ALA A 169 1.97 -23.80 -5.04
C ALA A 169 2.39 -24.20 -6.47
N PRO A 170 1.63 -23.93 -7.56
CA PRO A 170 2.09 -24.12 -8.93
C PRO A 170 3.29 -23.23 -9.31
N LEU A 171 3.35 -22.00 -8.77
CA LEU A 171 4.50 -21.10 -8.99
C LEU A 171 5.76 -21.60 -8.26
N GLU A 172 5.65 -22.14 -7.05
CA GLU A 172 6.76 -22.84 -6.38
C GLU A 172 7.23 -24.05 -7.21
N GLY A 173 6.30 -24.88 -7.69
CA GLY A 173 6.62 -26.04 -8.53
C GLY A 173 7.39 -25.64 -9.80
N TRP A 174 7.02 -24.52 -10.41
CA TRP A 174 7.75 -23.93 -11.54
C TRP A 174 9.13 -23.39 -11.14
N LEU A 175 9.24 -22.58 -10.08
CA LEU A 175 10.52 -22.06 -9.58
C LEU A 175 11.51 -23.19 -9.25
N ARG A 176 11.02 -24.29 -8.66
CA ARG A 176 11.79 -25.51 -8.40
C ARG A 176 12.25 -26.18 -9.69
N ALA A 177 11.38 -26.29 -10.69
CA ALA A 177 11.75 -26.85 -12.00
C ALA A 177 12.85 -26.03 -12.67
N GLU A 178 12.67 -24.70 -12.77
CA GLU A 178 13.64 -23.77 -13.38
C GLU A 178 15.01 -23.82 -12.73
N TRP A 179 15.07 -23.99 -11.40
CA TRP A 179 16.36 -24.22 -10.74
C TRP A 179 17.07 -25.46 -11.31
N THR A 180 16.38 -26.60 -11.33
CA THR A 180 16.96 -27.88 -11.76
C THR A 180 17.24 -27.98 -13.26
N SER A 181 16.43 -27.36 -14.11
CA SER A 181 16.58 -27.44 -15.58
C SER A 181 17.44 -26.33 -16.16
N THR A 182 17.29 -25.11 -15.64
CA THR A 182 17.78 -23.88 -16.30
C THR A 182 18.96 -23.27 -15.54
N PHE A 183 18.89 -23.17 -14.21
CA PHE A 183 19.82 -22.34 -13.44
C PHE A 183 21.02 -23.06 -12.83
N GLU A 184 20.83 -24.25 -12.24
CA GLU A 184 21.94 -25.01 -11.64
C GLU A 184 23.11 -25.25 -12.63
N PRO A 185 22.88 -25.54 -13.93
CA PRO A 185 23.97 -25.64 -14.91
C PRO A 185 24.71 -24.31 -15.13
N LEU A 186 24.00 -23.18 -15.19
CA LEU A 186 24.60 -21.85 -15.37
C LEU A 186 25.47 -21.44 -14.17
N TRP A 187 25.07 -21.84 -12.96
CA TRP A 187 25.84 -21.57 -11.74
C TRP A 187 27.17 -22.33 -11.66
N LYS A 188 27.32 -23.49 -12.33
CA LYS A 188 28.60 -24.24 -12.37
C LYS A 188 29.68 -23.40 -13.05
N GLY A 189 29.44 -22.99 -14.30
CA GLY A 189 30.36 -22.13 -15.05
C GLY A 189 30.60 -20.75 -14.43
N TYR A 190 29.61 -20.17 -13.71
CA TYR A 190 29.82 -18.91 -12.98
C TYR A 190 30.74 -19.08 -11.76
N SER A 191 30.63 -20.21 -11.03
CA SER A 191 31.42 -20.45 -9.82
C SER A 191 32.91 -20.69 -10.08
N GLU A 192 33.23 -21.23 -11.26
CA GLU A 192 34.59 -21.46 -11.77
C GLU A 192 35.29 -20.16 -12.22
N ALA A 193 34.55 -19.05 -12.36
CA ALA A 193 35.12 -17.76 -12.75
C ALA A 193 35.97 -17.11 -11.65
N ASN A 194 37.08 -16.47 -12.03
CA ASN A 194 37.95 -15.72 -11.12
C ASN A 194 37.20 -14.59 -10.39
N PHE A 195 37.55 -14.36 -9.12
CA PHE A 195 36.92 -13.40 -8.20
C PHE A 195 36.73 -12.00 -8.80
N LEU A 196 37.75 -11.46 -9.50
CA LEU A 196 37.65 -10.15 -10.15
C LEU A 196 36.52 -10.05 -11.18
N LYS A 197 36.28 -11.11 -11.97
CA LYS A 197 35.16 -11.14 -12.94
C LYS A 197 33.80 -11.21 -12.25
N ARG A 198 33.72 -11.87 -11.08
CA ARG A 198 32.49 -11.91 -10.26
C ARG A 198 32.21 -10.55 -9.61
N TYR A 199 33.22 -9.95 -8.99
CA TYR A 199 33.12 -8.63 -8.35
C TYR A 199 32.68 -7.54 -9.35
N LEU A 200 33.33 -7.48 -10.52
CA LEU A 200 32.98 -6.52 -11.58
C LEU A 200 31.58 -6.72 -12.19
N SER A 201 30.93 -7.87 -11.96
CA SER A 201 29.56 -8.13 -12.45
C SER A 201 28.45 -7.64 -11.51
N LEU A 202 28.80 -7.05 -10.35
CA LEU A 202 27.83 -6.56 -9.36
C LEU A 202 27.48 -5.08 -9.62
N HIS A 203 26.26 -4.80 -10.11
CA HIS A 203 25.86 -3.45 -10.51
C HIS A 203 24.50 -3.04 -9.91
N GLN A 204 24.54 -2.25 -8.83
CA GLN A 204 23.36 -1.70 -8.15
C GLN A 204 22.47 -0.82 -9.06
N ALA A 205 23.02 -0.25 -10.14
CA ALA A 205 22.28 0.59 -11.08
C ALA A 205 21.12 -0.14 -11.78
N TYR A 206 21.29 -1.43 -12.10
CA TYR A 206 20.22 -2.22 -12.74
C TYR A 206 19.09 -2.57 -11.78
N ALA A 207 19.41 -2.85 -10.51
CA ALA A 207 18.40 -3.04 -9.47
C ALA A 207 17.58 -1.76 -9.23
N ARG A 208 18.21 -0.57 -9.35
CA ARG A 208 17.52 0.72 -9.28
C ARG A 208 16.58 0.93 -10.47
N GLY A 209 17.06 0.72 -11.71
CA GLY A 209 16.24 0.86 -12.91
C GLY A 209 15.03 -0.09 -12.95
N PHE A 210 15.19 -1.32 -12.44
CA PHE A 210 14.07 -2.24 -12.25
C PHE A 210 13.06 -1.74 -11.20
N GLY A 211 13.52 -1.14 -10.09
CA GLY A 211 12.65 -0.48 -9.12
C GLY A 211 11.85 0.68 -9.74
N GLU A 212 12.52 1.53 -10.52
CA GLU A 212 11.89 2.62 -11.29
C GLU A 212 10.87 2.09 -12.32
N ALA A 213 11.14 0.94 -12.96
CA ALA A 213 10.20 0.26 -13.84
C ALA A 213 8.97 -0.30 -13.09
N LEU A 214 9.13 -0.81 -11.85
CA LEU A 214 8.00 -1.22 -11.00
C LEU A 214 7.14 -0.04 -10.54
N TYR A 215 7.74 1.13 -10.24
CA TYR A 215 6.97 2.35 -9.97
C TYR A 215 6.14 2.78 -11.20
N ALA A 216 6.77 2.84 -12.38
CA ALA A 216 6.08 3.17 -13.63
C ALA A 216 4.99 2.15 -14.02
N LEU A 217 5.18 0.87 -13.67
CA LEU A 217 4.15 -0.17 -13.81
C LEU A 217 2.93 0.13 -12.94
N TRP A 218 3.14 0.52 -11.68
CA TRP A 218 2.05 0.75 -10.74
C TRP A 218 1.20 1.97 -11.13
N ASP A 219 1.83 3.06 -11.58
CA ASP A 219 1.14 4.20 -12.23
C ASP A 219 0.39 3.80 -13.52
N SER A 220 0.80 2.70 -14.17
CA SER A 220 0.17 2.18 -15.38
C SER A 220 -0.98 1.19 -15.11
N LEU A 221 -1.16 0.67 -13.89
CA LEU A 221 -2.31 -0.18 -13.55
C LEU A 221 -3.64 0.54 -13.73
N LYS A 222 -3.72 1.82 -13.34
CA LYS A 222 -4.90 2.68 -13.57
C LYS A 222 -5.22 2.81 -15.05
N GLN A 223 -4.18 2.92 -15.88
CA GLN A 223 -4.31 3.04 -17.33
C GLN A 223 -4.76 1.71 -17.94
N LEU A 224 -4.19 0.57 -17.51
CA LEU A 224 -4.63 -0.78 -17.90
C LEU A 224 -6.11 -1.02 -17.58
N PHE A 225 -6.58 -0.62 -16.38
CA PHE A 225 -7.99 -0.69 -16.02
C PHE A 225 -8.86 0.14 -16.98
N GLN A 226 -8.45 1.37 -17.30
CA GLN A 226 -9.15 2.21 -18.28
C GLN A 226 -9.17 1.59 -19.68
N TRP A 227 -8.06 0.97 -20.13
CA TRP A 227 -7.99 0.33 -21.45
C TRP A 227 -8.93 -0.87 -21.57
N PHE A 228 -9.06 -1.69 -20.52
CA PHE A 228 -10.03 -2.79 -20.50
C PHE A 228 -11.48 -2.31 -20.28
N SER A 229 -11.66 -1.17 -19.62
CA SER A 229 -12.97 -0.54 -19.39
C SER A 229 -13.52 0.19 -20.61
N ASP A 230 -12.65 0.65 -21.53
CA ASP A 230 -13.03 1.09 -22.87
C ASP A 230 -12.05 0.63 -23.97
N PRO A 231 -12.12 -0.65 -24.40
CA PRO A 231 -11.16 -1.18 -25.37
C PRO A 231 -11.20 -0.51 -26.75
N MET A 232 -12.29 0.20 -27.09
CA MET A 232 -12.40 0.93 -28.35
C MET A 232 -11.75 2.32 -28.27
N GLY A 233 -11.99 3.08 -27.20
CA GLY A 233 -11.32 4.37 -26.99
C GLY A 233 -9.80 4.24 -26.84
N TYR A 234 -9.33 3.14 -26.24
CA TYR A 234 -7.91 2.85 -26.06
C TYR A 234 -7.32 1.85 -27.08
N ALA A 235 -7.97 1.67 -28.23
CA ALA A 235 -7.57 0.70 -29.25
C ALA A 235 -6.09 0.86 -29.70
N GLU A 236 -5.59 2.08 -29.85
CA GLU A 236 -4.18 2.33 -30.22
C GLU A 236 -3.20 1.82 -29.15
N LYS A 237 -3.53 2.02 -27.85
CA LYS A 237 -2.72 1.54 -26.73
C LYS A 237 -2.75 0.02 -26.66
N LEU A 238 -3.93 -0.59 -26.75
CA LEU A 238 -4.07 -2.05 -26.75
C LEU A 238 -3.35 -2.68 -27.95
N LEU A 239 -3.45 -2.11 -29.15
CA LEU A 239 -2.72 -2.57 -30.35
C LEU A 239 -1.21 -2.27 -30.34
N HIS A 240 -0.67 -1.59 -29.31
CA HIS A 240 0.77 -1.61 -29.03
C HIS A 240 1.20 -2.94 -28.38
N TYR A 241 0.33 -3.50 -27.55
CA TYR A 241 0.62 -4.64 -26.67
C TYR A 241 -0.01 -5.97 -27.13
N LEU A 242 -1.02 -5.91 -27.99
CA LEU A 242 -1.75 -7.04 -28.55
C LEU A 242 -1.59 -7.07 -30.08
N SER A 243 -1.58 -8.27 -30.66
CA SER A 243 -1.85 -8.42 -32.10
C SER A 243 -3.30 -8.03 -32.43
N GLN A 244 -3.57 -7.76 -33.71
CA GLN A 244 -4.94 -7.48 -34.16
C GLN A 244 -5.90 -8.64 -33.86
N GLU A 245 -5.45 -9.89 -33.96
CA GLU A 245 -6.25 -11.05 -33.58
C GLU A 245 -6.56 -11.12 -32.08
N GLU A 246 -5.59 -10.81 -31.22
CA GLU A 246 -5.78 -10.79 -29.76
C GLU A 246 -6.72 -9.65 -29.36
N PHE A 247 -6.58 -8.47 -29.96
CA PHE A 247 -7.50 -7.34 -29.77
C PHE A 247 -8.92 -7.65 -30.27
N GLU A 248 -9.07 -8.30 -31.43
CA GLU A 248 -10.37 -8.76 -31.92
C GLU A 248 -10.99 -9.84 -31.01
N LYS A 249 -10.19 -10.71 -30.40
CA LYS A 249 -10.67 -11.69 -29.40
C LYS A 249 -11.14 -10.97 -28.13
N LEU A 250 -10.37 -9.99 -27.64
CA LEU A 250 -10.73 -9.14 -26.50
C LEU A 250 -12.08 -8.43 -26.71
N LEU A 251 -12.29 -7.83 -27.89
CA LEU A 251 -13.54 -7.14 -28.25
C LEU A 251 -14.77 -8.05 -28.31
N LYS A 252 -14.57 -9.36 -28.55
CA LYS A 252 -15.60 -10.41 -28.66
C LYS A 252 -15.88 -11.12 -27.33
N LEU A 253 -15.18 -10.77 -26.24
CA LEU A 253 -15.42 -11.34 -24.91
C LEU A 253 -16.78 -10.92 -24.34
N GLY A 254 -17.36 -11.81 -23.53
CA GLY A 254 -18.49 -11.50 -22.67
C GLY A 254 -18.11 -10.55 -21.52
N THR A 255 -19.09 -9.85 -20.98
CA THR A 255 -18.90 -8.90 -19.87
C THR A 255 -18.43 -9.59 -18.59
N GLU A 256 -18.81 -10.87 -18.36
CA GLU A 256 -18.28 -11.71 -17.28
C GLU A 256 -16.77 -11.98 -17.43
N SER A 257 -16.29 -12.30 -18.64
CA SER A 257 -14.86 -12.51 -18.91
C SER A 257 -14.07 -11.23 -18.64
N LEU A 258 -14.57 -10.08 -19.10
CA LEU A 258 -13.95 -8.78 -18.81
C LEU A 258 -13.94 -8.51 -17.29
N ALA A 259 -15.04 -8.77 -16.57
CA ALA A 259 -15.10 -8.63 -15.11
C ALA A 259 -14.06 -9.51 -14.40
N LYS A 260 -13.85 -10.77 -14.84
CA LYS A 260 -12.80 -11.67 -14.31
C LYS A 260 -11.40 -11.08 -14.48
N GLY A 261 -11.08 -10.53 -15.66
CA GLY A 261 -9.78 -9.88 -15.91
C GLY A 261 -9.58 -8.55 -15.18
N LEU A 262 -10.64 -7.76 -15.00
CA LEU A 262 -10.60 -6.55 -14.17
C LEU A 262 -10.39 -6.91 -12.69
N LEU A 263 -11.08 -7.93 -12.17
CA LEU A 263 -10.89 -8.43 -10.79
C LEU A 263 -9.44 -8.88 -10.51
N VAL A 264 -8.75 -9.46 -11.49
CA VAL A 264 -7.30 -9.78 -11.37
C VAL A 264 -6.44 -8.53 -11.23
N LEU A 265 -6.79 -7.44 -11.92
CA LEU A 265 -6.09 -6.15 -11.80
C LEU A 265 -6.45 -5.40 -10.51
N SER A 266 -7.62 -5.69 -9.91
CA SER A 266 -8.03 -5.19 -8.59
C SER A 266 -7.40 -5.97 -7.42
N ASP A 267 -6.86 -7.16 -7.66
CA ASP A 267 -6.35 -8.05 -6.61
C ASP A 267 -4.87 -7.78 -6.33
N GLU A 268 -4.62 -6.77 -5.51
CA GLU A 268 -3.27 -6.31 -5.16
C GLU A 268 -2.39 -7.42 -4.53
N PRO A 269 -2.87 -8.28 -3.60
CA PRO A 269 -2.11 -9.44 -3.13
C PRO A 269 -1.79 -10.47 -4.23
N LEU A 270 -2.70 -10.72 -5.18
CA LEU A 270 -2.45 -11.60 -6.32
C LEU A 270 -1.36 -11.03 -7.25
N LEU A 271 -1.44 -9.74 -7.60
CA LEU A 271 -0.40 -9.05 -8.35
C LEU A 271 0.96 -9.13 -7.63
N PHE A 272 0.97 -8.95 -6.31
CA PHE A 272 2.17 -9.09 -5.48
C PHE A 272 2.74 -10.52 -5.47
N ILE A 273 1.92 -11.57 -5.53
CA ILE A 273 2.39 -12.95 -5.71
C ILE A 273 3.13 -13.12 -7.05
N TYR A 274 2.62 -12.55 -8.14
CA TYR A 274 3.29 -12.61 -9.45
C TYR A 274 4.60 -11.81 -9.50
N VAL A 275 4.63 -10.61 -8.90
CA VAL A 275 5.88 -9.83 -8.75
C VAL A 275 6.89 -10.58 -7.87
N SER A 276 6.43 -11.19 -6.78
CA SER A 276 7.27 -12.04 -5.91
C SER A 276 7.82 -13.27 -6.64
N ALA A 277 7.02 -13.91 -7.49
CA ALA A 277 7.47 -15.04 -8.32
C ALA A 277 8.53 -14.59 -9.34
N MET A 278 8.32 -13.46 -10.02
CA MET A 278 9.28 -12.87 -10.97
C MET A 278 10.60 -12.51 -10.27
N VAL A 279 10.58 -11.84 -9.12
CA VAL A 279 11.81 -11.51 -8.38
C VAL A 279 12.50 -12.75 -7.82
N SER A 280 11.75 -13.75 -7.35
CA SER A 280 12.31 -15.03 -6.91
C SER A 280 12.98 -15.80 -8.05
N TRP A 281 12.37 -15.79 -9.23
CA TRP A 281 12.94 -16.35 -10.47
C TRP A 281 14.27 -15.64 -10.82
N MET A 282 14.32 -14.31 -10.73
CA MET A 282 15.54 -13.54 -10.97
C MET A 282 16.62 -13.73 -9.89
N ARG A 283 16.27 -13.84 -8.60
CA ARG A 283 17.22 -14.13 -7.51
C ARG A 283 17.97 -15.46 -7.70
N MET A 284 17.39 -16.40 -8.44
CA MET A 284 18.02 -17.68 -8.79
C MET A 284 18.98 -17.61 -9.99
N LEU A 285 19.02 -16.52 -10.77
CA LEU A 285 20.01 -16.35 -11.84
C LEU A 285 21.40 -16.02 -11.28
N PRO A 286 22.50 -16.48 -11.93
CA PRO A 286 23.83 -15.95 -11.68
C PRO A 286 23.88 -14.42 -11.91
N PRO A 287 24.62 -13.65 -11.09
CA PRO A 287 24.68 -12.18 -11.13
C PRO A 287 24.80 -11.51 -12.51
N PRO A 288 25.69 -11.93 -13.44
CA PRO A 288 25.78 -11.29 -14.75
C PRO A 288 24.51 -11.48 -15.60
N TYR A 289 23.82 -12.62 -15.46
CA TYR A 289 22.58 -12.90 -16.17
C TYR A 289 21.37 -12.22 -15.53
N MET A 290 21.36 -12.12 -14.19
CA MET A 290 20.37 -11.32 -13.46
C MET A 290 20.47 -9.86 -13.90
N ASN A 291 21.68 -9.29 -13.97
CA ASN A 291 21.88 -7.89 -14.36
C ASN A 291 21.66 -7.65 -15.87
N GLU A 292 21.96 -8.62 -16.74
CA GLU A 292 21.56 -8.60 -18.16
C GLU A 292 20.03 -8.51 -18.31
N LEU A 293 19.27 -9.26 -17.50
CA LEU A 293 17.81 -9.24 -17.55
C LEU A 293 17.22 -7.97 -16.92
N LEU A 294 17.71 -7.54 -15.75
CA LEU A 294 17.24 -6.33 -15.07
C LEU A 294 17.46 -5.06 -15.93
N GLY A 295 18.51 -5.01 -16.74
CA GLY A 295 18.75 -3.92 -17.70
C GLY A 295 17.84 -3.90 -18.93
N GLU A 296 16.99 -4.91 -19.11
CA GLU A 296 16.08 -5.07 -20.25
C GLU A 296 14.60 -5.07 -19.83
N ILE A 297 14.29 -5.12 -18.53
CA ILE A 297 12.93 -4.98 -18.00
C ILE A 297 12.55 -3.50 -17.98
N SER A 298 11.83 -3.06 -19.01
CA SER A 298 11.18 -1.75 -19.06
C SER A 298 9.76 -1.78 -18.48
N ALA A 299 9.16 -0.61 -18.30
CA ALA A 299 7.74 -0.48 -17.98
C ALA A 299 6.86 -1.20 -19.03
N ASP A 300 7.18 -1.13 -20.33
CA ASP A 300 6.42 -1.83 -21.39
C ASP A 300 6.46 -3.36 -21.25
N VAL A 301 7.60 -3.92 -20.84
CA VAL A 301 7.73 -5.37 -20.55
C VAL A 301 6.81 -5.76 -19.41
N LEU A 302 6.81 -4.98 -18.34
CA LEU A 302 5.98 -5.22 -17.16
C LEU A 302 4.48 -5.02 -17.44
N ILE A 303 4.10 -3.97 -18.16
CA ILE A 303 2.72 -3.70 -18.61
C ILE A 303 2.23 -4.88 -19.46
N ASN A 304 3.07 -5.43 -20.32
CA ASN A 304 2.70 -6.53 -21.18
C ASN A 304 2.65 -7.88 -20.44
N LEU A 305 3.46 -8.08 -19.39
CA LEU A 305 3.31 -9.20 -18.44
C LEU A 305 1.98 -9.11 -17.65
N LEU A 306 1.58 -7.91 -17.21
CA LEU A 306 0.27 -7.69 -16.59
C LEU A 306 -0.89 -7.94 -17.57
N LEU A 307 -0.75 -7.55 -18.83
CA LEU A 307 -1.74 -7.88 -19.86
C LEU A 307 -1.87 -9.40 -20.03
N CYS A 308 -0.77 -10.14 -20.16
CA CYS A 308 -0.80 -11.61 -20.21
C CYS A 308 -1.51 -12.24 -19.00
N LEU A 309 -1.32 -11.69 -17.79
CA LEU A 309 -1.98 -12.15 -16.57
C LEU A 309 -3.48 -11.82 -16.56
N ALA A 310 -3.84 -10.57 -16.82
CA ALA A 310 -5.23 -10.10 -16.81
C ALA A 310 -6.06 -10.81 -17.89
N THR A 311 -5.55 -10.94 -19.12
CA THR A 311 -6.28 -11.59 -20.21
C THR A 311 -6.38 -13.11 -20.04
N ALA A 312 -5.37 -13.75 -19.44
CA ALA A 312 -5.49 -15.16 -19.04
C ALA A 312 -6.63 -15.35 -18.01
N GLY A 313 -6.81 -14.37 -17.11
CA GLY A 313 -7.98 -14.29 -16.25
C GLY A 313 -9.32 -14.11 -16.97
N MET A 314 -9.33 -13.46 -18.14
CA MET A 314 -10.49 -13.40 -19.04
C MET A 314 -10.71 -14.69 -19.84
N GLY A 315 -9.81 -15.69 -19.72
CA GLY A 315 -9.84 -16.94 -20.47
C GLY A 315 -9.10 -16.92 -21.82
N MET A 316 -8.31 -15.86 -22.12
CA MET A 316 -7.55 -15.74 -23.37
C MET A 316 -6.04 -15.58 -23.13
N ALA A 317 -5.25 -16.51 -23.67
CA ALA A 317 -3.79 -16.44 -23.61
C ALA A 317 -3.25 -15.42 -24.63
N VAL A 318 -2.58 -14.38 -24.12
CA VAL A 318 -1.86 -13.37 -24.91
C VAL A 318 -0.36 -13.65 -24.85
N ARG A 319 0.38 -13.27 -25.89
CA ARG A 319 1.86 -13.40 -25.93
C ARG A 319 2.55 -12.05 -25.72
N LEU A 320 3.84 -12.10 -25.37
CA LEU A 320 4.66 -10.90 -25.31
C LEU A 320 4.70 -10.21 -26.69
N SER A 321 4.37 -8.92 -26.73
CA SER A 321 4.24 -8.12 -27.95
C SER A 321 5.55 -8.08 -28.73
N THR A 322 5.47 -8.32 -30.04
CA THR A 322 6.64 -8.23 -30.93
C THR A 322 7.25 -6.83 -30.98
N LYS A 323 6.49 -5.78 -30.64
CA LYS A 323 6.99 -4.40 -30.50
C LYS A 323 7.85 -4.27 -29.23
N VAL A 324 7.35 -4.75 -28.09
CA VAL A 324 8.03 -4.74 -26.79
C VAL A 324 9.28 -5.64 -26.83
N LEU A 325 9.15 -6.86 -27.35
CA LEU A 325 10.28 -7.76 -27.60
C LEU A 325 11.31 -7.18 -28.58
N GLY A 326 10.88 -6.34 -29.51
CA GLY A 326 11.75 -5.62 -30.45
C GLY A 326 12.70 -4.63 -29.76
N GLY A 327 12.27 -4.00 -28.67
CA GLY A 327 13.05 -3.02 -27.89
C GLY A 327 14.16 -3.63 -27.03
N ILE A 328 13.93 -4.82 -26.48
CA ILE A 328 14.93 -5.58 -25.69
C ILE A 328 16.15 -5.90 -26.56
N LYS A 329 17.38 -5.62 -26.12
CA LYS A 329 18.59 -5.86 -26.94
C LYS A 329 19.11 -7.30 -26.80
N SER A 330 19.10 -7.88 -25.60
CA SER A 330 19.55 -9.25 -25.37
C SER A 330 18.54 -10.28 -25.87
N GLN A 331 18.98 -11.10 -26.83
CA GLN A 331 18.24 -12.29 -27.28
C GLN A 331 18.02 -13.32 -26.16
N ARG A 332 18.83 -13.29 -25.09
CA ARG A 332 18.68 -14.16 -23.93
C ARG A 332 17.56 -13.64 -23.01
N ALA A 333 17.57 -12.34 -22.71
CA ALA A 333 16.52 -11.69 -21.93
C ALA A 333 15.14 -11.82 -22.61
N ARG A 334 15.07 -11.62 -23.95
CA ARG A 334 13.83 -11.87 -24.73
C ARG A 334 13.22 -13.24 -24.44
N ARG A 335 14.01 -14.32 -24.61
CA ARG A 335 13.54 -15.70 -24.41
C ARG A 335 13.12 -15.99 -22.98
N TRP A 336 13.81 -15.42 -21.99
CA TRP A 336 13.45 -15.57 -20.58
C TRP A 336 12.15 -14.84 -20.23
N LEU A 337 11.93 -13.65 -20.78
CA LEU A 337 10.68 -12.91 -20.61
C LEU A 337 9.52 -13.57 -21.35
N GLU A 338 9.72 -14.05 -22.59
CA GLU A 338 8.75 -14.89 -23.33
C GLU A 338 8.33 -16.12 -22.53
N HIS A 339 9.28 -16.80 -21.90
CA HIS A 339 9.05 -17.99 -21.08
C HIS A 339 8.31 -17.68 -19.77
N MET A 340 8.66 -16.58 -19.09
CA MET A 340 7.97 -16.08 -17.90
C MET A 340 6.54 -15.65 -18.20
N ALA A 341 6.31 -14.89 -19.28
CA ALA A 341 4.97 -14.55 -19.76
C ALA A 341 4.16 -15.80 -20.09
N GLY A 342 4.79 -16.80 -20.73
CA GLY A 342 4.20 -18.11 -20.99
C GLY A 342 3.93 -18.96 -19.74
N GLN A 343 4.39 -18.57 -18.55
CA GLN A 343 3.96 -19.14 -17.27
C GLN A 343 2.81 -18.33 -16.66
N PHE A 344 2.90 -17.00 -16.65
CA PHE A 344 1.85 -16.15 -16.06
C PHE A 344 0.53 -16.26 -16.84
N GLY A 345 0.60 -16.36 -18.18
CA GLY A 345 -0.54 -16.59 -19.06
C GLY A 345 -1.17 -17.99 -18.97
N LYS A 346 -0.72 -18.88 -18.08
CA LYS A 346 -1.38 -20.16 -17.74
C LYS A 346 -2.40 -20.02 -16.59
N PHE A 347 -2.43 -18.88 -15.91
CA PHE A 347 -3.35 -18.65 -14.81
C PHE A 347 -4.80 -18.73 -15.29
N ARG A 348 -5.65 -19.44 -14.53
CA ARG A 348 -7.09 -19.54 -14.79
C ARG A 348 -7.83 -19.07 -13.56
N VAL A 349 -8.75 -18.14 -13.78
CA VAL A 349 -9.39 -17.33 -12.73
C VAL A 349 -10.75 -17.88 -12.28
N ASP A 350 -11.23 -18.92 -12.94
CA ASP A 350 -12.57 -19.50 -12.73
C ASP A 350 -12.83 -19.89 -11.27
N ASP A 351 -11.82 -20.34 -10.52
CA ASP A 351 -11.92 -20.60 -9.07
C ASP A 351 -11.59 -19.36 -8.21
N HIS A 352 -10.59 -18.56 -8.60
CA HIS A 352 -10.07 -17.47 -7.75
C HIS A 352 -10.98 -16.24 -7.71
N ALA A 353 -11.51 -15.76 -8.85
CA ALA A 353 -12.36 -14.57 -8.85
C ALA A 353 -13.68 -14.80 -8.09
N GLU A 354 -14.28 -15.99 -8.17
CA GLU A 354 -15.51 -16.27 -7.43
C GLU A 354 -15.30 -16.28 -5.92
N VAL A 355 -14.11 -16.70 -5.47
CA VAL A 355 -13.69 -16.67 -4.05
C VAL A 355 -13.28 -15.26 -3.60
N ALA A 356 -12.68 -14.45 -4.48
CA ALA A 356 -12.21 -13.11 -4.15
C ALA A 356 -13.31 -12.04 -4.19
N LYS A 357 -14.34 -12.20 -5.04
CA LYS A 357 -15.49 -11.29 -5.16
C LYS A 357 -16.04 -10.80 -3.81
N PRO A 358 -16.41 -11.65 -2.84
CA PRO A 358 -17.01 -11.18 -1.58
C PRO A 358 -16.13 -10.25 -0.72
N ILE A 359 -14.84 -10.11 -1.03
CA ILE A 359 -13.87 -9.33 -0.26
C ILE A 359 -13.33 -8.13 -1.06
N LEU A 360 -12.90 -8.33 -2.30
CA LEU A 360 -12.43 -7.23 -3.17
C LEU A 360 -13.54 -6.22 -3.50
N LEU A 361 -14.80 -6.63 -3.34
CA LEU A 361 -15.98 -5.79 -3.54
C LEU A 361 -16.49 -5.11 -2.24
N GLY A 362 -15.68 -5.11 -1.18
CA GLY A 362 -15.97 -4.47 0.11
C GLY A 362 -15.15 -3.21 0.42
N SER A 363 -14.34 -2.73 -0.53
CA SER A 363 -13.34 -1.68 -0.34
C SER A 363 -13.93 -0.25 -0.29
N PRO A 364 -13.21 0.72 0.34
CA PRO A 364 -13.61 2.13 0.39
C PRO A 364 -13.65 2.82 -0.99
N ALA A 365 -14.44 3.89 -1.12
CA ALA A 365 -14.50 4.73 -2.32
C ALA A 365 -14.64 6.23 -1.99
N THR A 366 -14.30 7.15 -2.90
CA THR A 366 -14.21 8.59 -2.63
C THR A 366 -15.28 9.45 -3.35
N PRO A 367 -15.67 10.64 -2.82
CA PRO A 367 -16.86 11.36 -3.29
C PRO A 367 -16.59 12.48 -4.31
N ILE A 368 -17.22 12.42 -5.49
CA ILE A 368 -17.43 13.55 -6.43
C ILE A 368 -18.89 13.57 -6.91
N ARG A 369 -19.40 14.73 -7.36
CA ARG A 369 -20.84 15.00 -7.64
C ARG A 369 -21.19 15.02 -9.13
N THR A 370 -22.45 14.64 -9.45
CA THR A 370 -23.27 14.99 -10.67
C THR A 370 -22.78 14.51 -12.05
N ILE A 371 -23.59 14.10 -13.05
CA ILE A 371 -25.06 13.92 -13.23
C ILE A 371 -25.31 12.84 -14.34
N PRO A 372 -26.46 12.11 -14.39
CA PRO A 372 -26.72 10.95 -15.28
C PRO A 372 -27.29 11.26 -16.69
N ASP A 373 -27.76 10.20 -17.42
CA ASP A 373 -27.69 9.77 -18.89
C ASP A 373 -26.53 8.75 -19.65
N VAL A 374 -27.54 8.46 -20.63
CA VAL A 374 -28.06 7.70 -21.86
C VAL A 374 -28.49 6.18 -21.77
N PRO A 375 -29.77 5.75 -22.03
CA PRO A 375 -30.37 4.48 -21.52
C PRO A 375 -29.81 3.06 -21.73
N LEU A 376 -29.96 2.26 -20.67
CA LEU A 376 -30.18 0.80 -20.64
C LEU A 376 -31.69 0.46 -20.87
N LYS A 377 -32.01 -0.79 -21.23
CA LYS A 377 -33.39 -1.30 -21.32
C LYS A 377 -33.61 -2.50 -20.39
N VAL A 378 -34.71 -2.51 -19.64
CA VAL A 378 -35.16 -3.65 -18.82
C VAL A 378 -36.66 -3.85 -19.09
N GLY A 379 -37.00 -4.96 -19.75
CA GLY A 379 -38.34 -5.18 -20.28
C GLY A 379 -38.77 -4.08 -21.26
N ASP A 380 -40.00 -3.60 -21.13
CA ASP A 380 -40.54 -2.48 -21.91
C ASP A 380 -40.09 -1.10 -21.41
N GLN A 381 -39.41 -1.01 -20.26
CA GLN A 381 -38.97 0.28 -19.69
C GLN A 381 -37.50 0.61 -20.03
N VAL A 382 -37.22 1.93 -20.08
CA VAL A 382 -36.01 2.54 -20.64
C VAL A 382 -35.38 3.41 -19.54
N VAL A 383 -34.13 3.13 -19.16
CA VAL A 383 -33.50 3.59 -17.91
C VAL A 383 -32.14 4.27 -18.18
N SER A 384 -32.04 5.58 -18.04
CA SER A 384 -30.97 6.51 -18.51
C SER A 384 -29.51 6.29 -18.01
N ASN A 385 -28.89 5.17 -18.38
CA ASN A 385 -27.50 4.69 -18.20
C ASN A 385 -26.32 5.28 -19.04
N PRO A 386 -26.05 6.59 -19.15
CA PRO A 386 -25.25 7.37 -21.05
C PRO A 386 -23.78 6.87 -21.31
N VAL A 387 -23.08 7.55 -22.25
CA VAL A 387 -21.61 7.58 -22.43
C VAL A 387 -21.16 8.92 -23.09
N PRO A 388 -19.86 9.26 -23.21
CA PRO A 388 -18.99 9.92 -22.21
C PRO A 388 -18.78 11.43 -22.45
N LEU A 389 -18.22 12.15 -21.47
CA LEU A 389 -17.56 13.45 -21.69
C LEU A 389 -16.18 13.50 -21.03
N VAL A 390 -15.12 13.60 -21.84
CA VAL A 390 -13.73 13.71 -21.36
C VAL A 390 -13.52 15.02 -20.60
N ARG A 391 -13.05 14.94 -19.35
CA ARG A 391 -12.46 16.07 -18.62
C ARG A 391 -11.22 15.62 -17.86
N ASP A 392 -10.19 16.45 -17.92
CA ASP A 392 -8.84 16.15 -17.42
C ASP A 392 -8.68 16.50 -15.92
N LYS A 393 -7.52 16.13 -15.36
CA LYS A 393 -7.15 16.14 -13.95
C LYS A 393 -7.55 17.40 -13.16
N VAL A 394 -8.05 17.17 -11.95
CA VAL A 394 -7.96 18.12 -10.82
C VAL A 394 -7.27 17.45 -9.63
N GLY A 395 -5.93 17.49 -9.64
CA GLY A 395 -5.07 17.10 -8.50
C GLY A 395 -4.68 15.63 -8.41
N GLN A 396 -3.38 15.34 -8.44
CA GLN A 396 -2.84 14.11 -7.84
C GLN A 396 -3.01 14.22 -6.32
N ARG A 397 -3.76 13.30 -5.70
CA ARG A 397 -3.91 13.22 -4.24
C ARG A 397 -2.89 12.30 -3.55
N THR A 398 -1.99 11.70 -4.31
CA THR A 398 -0.85 10.92 -3.83
C THR A 398 0.43 11.51 -4.43
N VAL A 399 1.27 12.14 -3.59
CA VAL A 399 2.66 12.43 -3.95
C VAL A 399 3.45 11.16 -3.71
N LEU A 400 4.16 10.68 -4.74
CA LEU A 400 5.12 9.59 -4.59
C LEU A 400 6.36 10.12 -3.85
N VAL A 401 6.27 10.17 -2.52
CA VAL A 401 7.43 10.45 -1.66
C VAL A 401 8.30 9.20 -1.68
N ARG A 402 9.27 9.19 -2.60
CA ARG A 402 10.40 8.28 -2.56
C ARG A 402 11.10 8.43 -1.20
N PRO A 403 11.23 7.37 -0.39
CA PRO A 403 12.25 7.35 0.65
C PRO A 403 13.60 7.49 -0.04
N GLU A 404 14.29 8.60 0.20
CA GLU A 404 15.70 8.68 -0.18
C GLU A 404 16.51 7.69 0.68
N ALA A 405 17.76 7.44 0.31
CA ALA A 405 18.65 6.61 1.13
C ALA A 405 19.09 7.42 2.36
N VAL A 406 18.19 7.56 3.34
CA VAL A 406 18.46 8.29 4.58
C VAL A 406 19.49 7.52 5.40
N ASP A 407 20.42 8.25 5.98
CA ASP A 407 21.41 7.71 6.91
C ASP A 407 20.73 7.31 8.23
N ASP A 408 20.25 6.06 8.33
CA ASP A 408 19.63 5.54 9.55
C ASP A 408 20.66 4.93 10.50
N VAL A 409 20.60 5.34 11.78
CA VAL A 409 21.39 4.78 12.87
C VAL A 409 20.42 4.29 13.96
N PRO A 410 19.85 3.09 13.81
CA PRO A 410 18.82 2.57 14.71
C PRO A 410 19.40 2.28 16.11
N ALA A 411 18.93 3.03 17.11
CA ALA A 411 19.28 2.86 18.51
C ALA A 411 18.11 3.23 19.43
N SER A 412 17.59 2.27 20.19
CA SER A 412 16.51 2.52 21.17
C SER A 412 16.92 3.58 22.20
N SER A 413 16.03 4.53 22.44
CA SER A 413 16.18 5.52 23.52
C SER A 413 16.34 4.82 24.88
N ARG A 414 17.18 5.38 25.75
CA ARG A 414 17.46 4.84 27.09
C ARG A 414 16.95 5.75 28.19
N ASN A 415 16.36 5.17 29.24
CA ASN A 415 16.06 5.89 30.47
C ASN A 415 17.38 6.30 31.19
N PRO A 416 17.35 7.19 32.19
CA PRO A 416 18.53 7.54 32.97
C PRO A 416 19.19 6.39 33.78
N ALA A 417 18.50 5.27 34.00
CA ALA A 417 19.10 4.06 34.57
C ALA A 417 19.94 3.26 33.54
N GLY A 418 19.81 3.57 32.25
CA GLY A 418 20.53 2.97 31.13
C GLY A 418 19.74 1.92 30.35
N ASP A 419 18.53 1.55 30.79
CA ASP A 419 17.69 0.56 30.10
C ASP A 419 17.01 1.14 28.87
N ALA A 420 16.76 0.31 27.85
CA ALA A 420 15.98 0.72 26.67
C ALA A 420 14.51 0.97 27.08
N ALA A 421 13.99 2.16 26.79
CA ALA A 421 12.69 2.62 27.26
C ALA A 421 11.86 3.24 26.13
N ALA A 422 10.63 2.72 25.96
CA ALA A 422 9.59 3.35 25.16
C ALA A 422 9.11 4.68 25.81
N PRO A 423 8.46 5.58 25.06
CA PRO A 423 7.76 6.71 25.65
C PRO A 423 6.55 6.24 26.48
N SER A 424 6.03 7.12 27.34
CA SER A 424 4.99 6.81 28.33
C SER A 424 3.65 6.40 27.71
N ASP A 425 3.34 6.84 26.49
CA ASP A 425 2.12 6.49 25.74
C ASP A 425 2.18 5.08 25.14
N LYS A 426 3.38 4.64 24.75
CA LYS A 426 3.66 3.31 24.14
C LYS A 426 4.12 2.27 25.16
N THR A 427 4.31 2.65 26.42
CA THR A 427 4.75 1.73 27.48
C THR A 427 3.57 0.94 28.06
N VAL A 428 3.65 -0.39 28.00
CA VAL A 428 2.63 -1.26 28.59
C VAL A 428 2.69 -1.19 30.11
N THR A 429 1.55 -0.87 30.74
CA THR A 429 1.34 -0.86 32.19
C THR A 429 0.20 -1.82 32.58
N ASN A 430 0.00 -2.06 33.89
CA ASN A 430 -1.09 -2.91 34.36
C ASN A 430 -1.66 -2.42 35.71
N GLY A 431 -2.83 -1.77 35.69
CA GLY A 431 -3.56 -1.29 36.87
C GLY A 431 -2.95 -0.06 37.57
N CYS A 432 -1.62 0.01 37.66
CA CYS A 432 -0.84 1.15 38.12
C CYS A 432 0.02 1.71 36.97
N PRO A 433 0.49 2.97 37.03
CA PRO A 433 1.32 3.60 36.01
C PRO A 433 2.78 3.09 36.07
N VAL A 434 2.99 1.77 36.09
CA VAL A 434 4.31 1.12 36.20
C VAL A 434 4.61 0.35 34.91
N SER A 435 5.78 0.63 34.34
CA SER A 435 6.33 -0.04 33.16
C SER A 435 6.49 -1.54 33.38
N MET A 436 5.76 -2.36 32.62
CA MET A 436 5.87 -3.82 32.65
C MET A 436 7.19 -4.36 32.07
N VAL A 437 8.07 -3.47 31.58
CA VAL A 437 9.38 -3.81 30.98
C VAL A 437 10.54 -3.38 31.89
N THR A 438 10.51 -2.16 32.40
CA THR A 438 11.61 -1.54 33.18
C THR A 438 11.31 -1.37 34.67
N GLY A 439 10.05 -1.54 35.11
CA GLY A 439 9.63 -1.33 36.50
C GLY A 439 9.55 0.13 36.94
N GLU A 440 9.80 1.09 36.04
CA GLU A 440 9.65 2.53 36.30
C GLU A 440 8.19 2.92 36.50
N GLU A 441 7.91 3.80 37.47
CA GLU A 441 6.66 4.57 37.52
C GLU A 441 6.73 5.71 36.49
N LEU A 442 5.65 5.88 35.71
CA LEU A 442 5.52 6.79 34.58
C LEU A 442 4.19 7.56 34.69
N LEU A 443 4.20 8.68 35.41
CA LEU A 443 2.99 9.49 35.64
C LEU A 443 3.00 10.73 34.74
N THR A 444 2.23 10.67 33.66
CA THR A 444 2.03 11.78 32.71
C THR A 444 0.73 12.53 33.00
N LEU A 445 0.79 13.86 33.05
CA LEU A 445 -0.32 14.76 33.37
C LEU A 445 -0.33 15.96 32.41
N THR A 446 -1.46 16.27 31.79
CA THR A 446 -1.65 17.50 31.00
C THR A 446 -2.20 18.61 31.89
N ASP A 447 -1.44 19.70 32.10
CA ASP A 447 -1.88 20.83 32.93
C ASP A 447 -2.64 21.91 32.13
N GLY A 448 -2.46 21.94 30.81
CA GLY A 448 -3.15 22.90 29.92
C GLY A 448 -2.71 22.79 28.46
N ALA A 449 -3.28 23.64 27.61
CA ALA A 449 -2.94 23.71 26.19
C ALA A 449 -2.97 25.15 25.65
N LEU A 450 -2.24 25.38 24.57
CA LEU A 450 -2.28 26.57 23.73
C LEU A 450 -2.96 26.21 22.40
N ASP A 451 -4.18 26.72 22.22
CA ASP A 451 -4.91 26.64 20.95
C ASP A 451 -4.31 27.60 19.91
N GLY A 452 -4.28 27.17 18.65
CA GLY A 452 -3.76 28.00 17.55
C GLY A 452 -3.50 27.20 16.28
N ILE A 453 -2.74 27.79 15.37
CA ILE A 453 -2.33 27.14 14.10
C ILE A 453 -1.37 25.96 14.38
N LEU A 454 -0.56 26.06 15.43
CA LEU A 454 0.24 24.97 15.98
C LEU A 454 -0.25 24.65 17.41
N PRO A 455 -1.18 23.69 17.59
CA PRO A 455 -1.65 23.30 18.91
C PRO A 455 -0.53 22.69 19.76
N PHE A 456 -0.41 23.20 20.99
CA PHE A 456 0.64 22.81 21.92
C PHE A 456 0.07 22.52 23.30
N GLU A 457 0.06 21.25 23.70
CA GLU A 457 -0.26 20.83 25.06
C GLU A 457 0.96 20.97 25.97
N TRP A 458 0.75 21.49 27.18
CA TRP A 458 1.72 21.45 28.26
C TRP A 458 1.43 20.25 29.16
N THR A 459 2.30 19.26 29.03
CA THR A 459 2.36 18.06 29.87
C THR A 459 3.53 18.15 30.85
N ARG A 460 3.33 17.56 32.03
CA ARG A 460 4.39 17.15 32.96
C ARG A 460 4.44 15.64 33.04
N LEU A 461 5.63 15.09 33.24
CA LEU A 461 5.87 13.66 33.36
C LEU A 461 6.79 13.40 34.54
N TYR A 462 6.45 12.42 35.38
CA TYR A 462 7.35 11.86 36.39
C TYR A 462 7.84 10.48 35.94
N ARG A 463 9.16 10.25 36.07
CA ARG A 463 9.83 8.99 35.72
C ARG A 463 10.76 8.57 36.85
N THR A 464 10.55 7.41 37.48
CA THR A 464 11.34 7.00 38.67
C THR A 464 12.84 6.87 38.40
N SER A 465 13.27 6.50 37.20
CA SER A 465 14.71 6.45 36.88
C SER A 465 15.35 7.83 36.81
N ALA A 466 14.56 8.90 36.63
CA ALA A 466 15.02 10.27 36.53
C ALA A 466 15.07 11.02 37.89
N VAL A 467 14.98 10.33 39.03
CA VAL A 467 14.93 10.97 40.36
C VAL A 467 16.15 11.83 40.72
N ASP A 468 17.31 11.63 40.09
CA ASP A 468 18.49 12.50 40.26
C ASP A 468 18.53 13.68 39.24
N VAL A 469 17.52 13.81 38.38
CA VAL A 469 17.41 14.84 37.34
C VAL A 469 16.32 15.86 37.73
N ASP A 470 16.70 17.13 37.82
CA ASP A 470 15.77 18.27 37.85
C ASP A 470 15.95 19.10 36.57
N CYS A 471 14.84 19.54 35.97
CA CYS A 471 14.85 20.49 34.86
C CYS A 471 13.90 21.69 35.06
N GLY A 472 13.66 22.09 36.31
CA GLY A 472 12.89 23.28 36.70
C GLY A 472 11.52 22.99 37.29
N LEU A 473 11.20 21.71 37.54
CA LEU A 473 9.95 21.26 38.16
C LEU A 473 10.18 20.37 39.39
N GLY A 474 11.44 20.16 39.77
CA GLY A 474 11.85 19.26 40.83
C GLY A 474 12.32 17.90 40.29
N PHE A 475 13.03 17.19 41.16
CA PHE A 475 13.63 15.89 40.91
C PHE A 475 12.62 14.84 40.40
N GLY A 476 13.00 14.13 39.32
CA GLY A 476 12.16 13.13 38.67
C GLY A 476 11.10 13.68 37.71
N TRP A 477 10.85 14.99 37.71
CA TRP A 477 9.83 15.62 36.87
C TRP A 477 10.41 16.31 35.63
N SER A 478 9.74 16.14 34.49
CA SER A 478 10.00 16.82 33.23
C SER A 478 8.71 17.40 32.63
N HIS A 479 8.83 18.09 31.49
CA HIS A 479 7.72 18.76 30.81
C HIS A 479 7.97 18.87 29.30
N SER A 480 6.94 19.16 28.50
CA SER A 480 6.98 19.13 27.02
C SER A 480 8.03 20.03 26.34
N LEU A 481 8.67 20.96 27.06
CA LEU A 481 9.76 21.81 26.57
C LEU A 481 11.12 21.48 27.20
N ALA A 482 11.22 20.36 27.92
CA ALA A 482 12.43 19.90 28.59
C ALA A 482 13.43 19.21 27.64
N HIS A 483 13.17 19.16 26.32
CA HIS A 483 14.12 18.60 25.36
C HIS A 483 15.47 19.36 25.39
N ARG A 484 16.57 18.61 25.30
CA ARG A 484 17.95 19.12 25.34
C ARG A 484 18.83 18.37 24.33
N LEU A 485 19.82 19.04 23.75
CA LEU A 485 20.91 18.39 23.00
C LEU A 485 22.24 18.60 23.72
N SER A 486 23.09 17.58 23.74
CA SER A 486 24.50 17.68 24.16
C SER A 486 25.40 17.18 23.04
N VAL A 487 26.30 18.03 22.54
CA VAL A 487 27.24 17.69 21.45
C VAL A 487 28.56 17.24 22.06
N SER A 488 29.08 16.09 21.62
CA SER A 488 30.34 15.51 22.10
C SER A 488 31.07 14.83 20.95
N GLY A 489 32.06 15.53 20.37
CA GLY A 489 32.74 15.09 19.14
C GLY A 489 31.75 14.96 17.99
N ASP A 490 31.86 13.87 17.22
CA ASP A 490 31.02 13.58 16.05
C ASP A 490 29.62 13.02 16.43
N SER A 491 29.12 13.30 17.63
CA SER A 491 27.85 12.76 18.16
C SER A 491 27.06 13.79 18.96
N VAL A 492 25.74 13.63 18.94
CA VAL A 492 24.76 14.43 19.67
C VAL A 492 23.90 13.49 20.52
N VAL A 493 23.89 13.69 21.84
CA VAL A 493 22.94 13.05 22.74
C VAL A 493 21.73 13.95 22.85
N TRP A 494 20.60 13.50 22.33
CA TRP A 494 19.29 14.12 22.54
C TRP A 494 18.67 13.56 23.81
N THR A 495 18.24 14.43 24.71
CA THR A 495 17.33 14.11 25.81
C THR A 495 15.94 14.62 25.46
N ASP A 496 14.93 13.76 25.50
CA ASP A 496 13.55 14.14 25.22
C ASP A 496 12.82 14.73 26.44
N HIS A 497 11.55 15.10 26.26
CA HIS A 497 10.71 15.63 27.34
C HIS A 497 10.33 14.59 28.41
N GLU A 498 10.70 13.32 28.26
CA GLU A 498 10.53 12.27 29.27
C GLU A 498 11.84 11.93 30.00
N ASN A 499 12.90 12.75 29.81
CA ASN A 499 14.27 12.47 30.24
C ASN A 499 14.91 11.21 29.60
N ARG A 500 14.38 10.65 28.51
CA ARG A 500 15.02 9.54 27.78
C ARG A 500 16.12 10.10 26.87
N SER A 501 17.25 9.40 26.81
CA SER A 501 18.43 9.75 26.03
C SER A 501 18.52 8.93 24.74
N THR A 502 18.87 9.58 23.64
CA THR A 502 19.11 8.94 22.33
C THR A 502 20.38 9.54 21.72
N THR A 503 21.37 8.70 21.42
CA THR A 503 22.58 9.15 20.73
C THR A 503 22.38 9.09 19.22
N LEU A 504 22.65 10.21 18.56
CA LEU A 504 22.64 10.38 17.11
C LEU A 504 24.04 10.85 16.66
N PRO A 505 24.52 10.52 15.46
CA PRO A 505 25.70 11.18 14.90
C PRO A 505 25.43 12.67 14.66
N LEU A 506 26.46 13.51 14.73
CA LEU A 506 26.36 14.93 14.39
C LEU A 506 26.11 15.10 12.87
N PRO A 507 25.04 15.77 12.44
CA PRO A 507 24.80 16.01 11.01
C PRO A 507 25.85 16.98 10.45
N THR A 508 26.17 16.83 9.17
CA THR A 508 27.25 17.56 8.48
C THR A 508 26.79 17.98 7.09
N VAL A 509 27.54 18.86 6.41
CA VAL A 509 27.21 19.28 5.04
C VAL A 509 27.16 18.10 4.04
N SER A 510 27.86 16.99 4.31
CA SER A 510 27.82 15.76 3.52
C SER A 510 26.78 14.73 3.99
N ARG A 511 26.26 14.86 5.22
CA ARG A 511 25.18 14.05 5.81
C ARG A 511 24.22 14.96 6.58
N PRO A 512 23.39 15.77 5.87
CA PRO A 512 22.62 16.86 6.47
C PRO A 512 21.34 16.41 7.19
N ALA A 513 20.97 15.14 7.05
CA ALA A 513 19.82 14.50 7.65
C ALA A 513 20.20 13.07 8.08
N ILE A 514 19.96 12.72 9.34
CA ILE A 514 20.30 11.40 9.90
C ILE A 514 19.11 10.91 10.74
N THR A 515 18.56 9.74 10.42
CA THR A 515 17.42 9.15 11.17
C THR A 515 17.88 8.18 12.24
N ASN A 516 16.98 7.92 13.18
CA ASN A 516 17.01 6.75 14.05
C ASN A 516 15.59 6.17 14.11
N SER A 517 15.35 5.17 13.27
CA SER A 517 14.07 4.47 13.14
C SER A 517 13.54 3.90 14.47
N LEU A 518 14.41 3.44 15.38
CA LEU A 518 14.03 2.90 16.69
C LEU A 518 13.64 3.98 17.73
N ALA A 519 13.95 5.25 17.47
CA ALA A 519 13.55 6.39 18.28
C ALA A 519 12.41 7.22 17.65
N GLU A 520 11.97 6.86 16.43
CA GLU A 520 11.02 7.62 15.61
C GLU A 520 11.43 9.10 15.44
N ALA A 521 12.73 9.35 15.31
CA ALA A 521 13.33 10.68 15.31
C ALA A 521 14.44 10.83 14.26
N ALA A 522 14.75 12.07 13.88
CA ALA A 522 15.87 12.40 12.99
C ALA A 522 16.48 13.75 13.32
N ILE A 523 17.78 13.93 13.06
CA ILE A 523 18.51 15.18 13.30
C ILE A 523 19.04 15.77 11.99
N TYR A 524 19.01 17.10 11.91
CA TYR A 524 19.32 17.90 10.73
C TYR A 524 20.14 19.14 11.10
N LEU A 525 20.88 19.67 10.12
CA LEU A 525 21.34 21.06 10.18
C LEU A 525 20.17 22.01 9.93
N GLY A 526 20.07 23.08 10.71
CA GLY A 526 19.06 24.12 10.56
C GLY A 526 19.33 25.10 9.41
N VAL A 527 18.48 26.12 9.32
CA VAL A 527 18.60 27.20 8.32
C VAL A 527 19.53 28.31 8.84
N LEU A 528 19.61 28.48 10.16
CA LEU A 528 20.54 29.39 10.81
C LEU A 528 21.89 28.70 11.08
N PRO A 529 23.01 29.44 11.07
CA PRO A 529 24.28 28.94 11.61
C PRO A 529 24.10 28.46 13.07
N ASP A 530 24.73 27.32 13.36
CA ASP A 530 24.73 26.66 14.67
C ASP A 530 23.33 26.27 15.19
N GLU A 531 22.33 26.20 14.31
CA GLU A 531 21.01 25.59 14.57
C GLU A 531 21.06 24.09 14.27
N LEU A 532 20.66 23.27 15.26
CA LEU A 532 20.35 21.86 15.06
C LEU A 532 18.83 21.69 15.16
N VAL A 533 18.24 21.01 14.19
CA VAL A 533 16.80 20.67 14.19
C VAL A 533 16.66 19.18 14.41
N LEU A 534 15.71 18.77 15.26
CA LEU A 534 15.35 17.38 15.46
C LEU A 534 13.86 17.18 15.18
N SER A 535 13.49 16.22 14.34
CA SER A 535 12.10 15.82 14.15
C SER A 535 11.73 14.66 15.07
N GLN A 536 10.49 14.67 15.57
CA GLN A 536 9.85 13.51 16.19
C GLN A 536 8.34 13.58 15.92
N GLY A 537 7.79 12.54 15.29
CA GLY A 537 6.40 12.57 14.82
C GLY A 537 6.17 13.72 13.84
N SER A 538 5.17 14.57 14.12
CA SER A 538 4.81 15.74 13.30
C SER A 538 5.48 17.06 13.72
N ARG A 539 6.36 17.05 14.73
CA ARG A 539 7.00 18.26 15.29
C ARG A 539 8.50 18.31 15.01
N PHE A 540 8.99 19.52 14.76
CA PHE A 540 10.40 19.84 14.63
C PHE A 540 10.84 20.71 15.82
N TYR A 541 11.93 20.33 16.48
CA TYR A 541 12.47 20.95 17.68
C TYR A 541 13.77 21.66 17.32
N HIS A 542 13.82 22.98 17.51
CA HIS A 542 14.94 23.84 17.08
C HIS A 542 15.86 24.16 18.26
N PHE A 543 17.13 23.78 18.15
CA PHE A 543 18.13 23.95 19.19
C PHE A 543 19.26 24.87 18.75
N ARG A 544 19.75 25.68 19.69
CA ARG A 544 21.01 26.42 19.58
C ARG A 544 21.74 26.30 20.92
N ASP A 545 23.06 26.11 20.88
CA ASP A 545 23.88 25.89 22.08
C ASP A 545 23.37 24.75 23.01
N GLY A 546 22.73 23.73 22.42
CA GLY A 546 22.11 22.61 23.13
C GLY A 546 20.70 22.86 23.70
N VAL A 547 20.22 24.10 23.69
CA VAL A 547 18.98 24.54 24.33
C VAL A 547 17.84 24.65 23.31
N LEU A 548 16.64 24.16 23.67
CA LEU A 548 15.44 24.31 22.84
C LEU A 548 14.98 25.78 22.78
N THR A 549 14.84 26.29 21.54
CA THR A 549 14.52 27.69 21.21
C THR A 549 13.20 27.85 20.46
N ALA A 550 12.74 26.85 19.70
CA ALA A 550 11.44 26.86 19.04
C ALA A 550 10.92 25.43 18.78
N ILE A 551 9.61 25.32 18.55
CA ILE A 551 8.96 24.12 18.00
C ILE A 551 8.21 24.54 16.74
N SER A 552 8.26 23.74 15.67
CA SER A 552 7.50 23.96 14.44
C SER A 552 6.83 22.70 13.87
N ASP A 553 5.99 22.89 12.86
CA ASP A 553 5.37 21.82 12.06
C ASP A 553 5.91 21.79 10.62
N ALA A 554 5.38 20.88 9.81
CA ALA A 554 5.73 20.73 8.39
C ALA A 554 5.33 21.91 7.48
N TYR A 555 4.69 22.96 8.03
CA TYR A 555 4.29 24.19 7.33
C TYR A 555 5.06 25.43 7.82
N ASP A 556 6.08 25.23 8.68
CA ASP A 556 6.88 26.27 9.34
C ASP A 556 6.10 27.22 10.29
N ASN A 557 4.93 26.79 10.78
CA ASN A 557 4.29 27.47 11.91
C ASN A 557 5.17 27.27 13.15
N ARG A 558 5.58 28.33 13.87
CA ARG A 558 6.52 28.22 15.00
C ARG A 558 6.02 28.78 16.33
N LEU A 559 6.11 27.96 17.38
CA LEU A 559 6.11 28.37 18.79
C LEU A 559 7.55 28.80 19.17
N ARG A 560 7.74 29.95 19.85
CA ARG A 560 9.09 30.51 20.11
C ARG A 560 9.37 30.63 21.60
N ILE A 561 10.36 29.90 22.09
CA ILE A 561 10.69 29.79 23.50
C ILE A 561 11.65 30.92 23.89
N PHE A 562 11.13 31.91 24.62
CA PHE A 562 11.91 32.98 25.22
C PHE A 562 12.33 32.59 26.64
N ARG A 563 13.57 32.94 27.00
CA ARG A 563 14.20 32.58 28.27
C ARG A 563 14.78 33.82 28.94
N ASN A 564 14.71 33.85 30.27
CA ASN A 564 15.30 34.91 31.07
C ASN A 564 16.84 34.75 31.15
N TYR A 565 17.51 35.71 31.81
CA TYR A 565 18.98 35.68 32.00
C TYR A 565 19.52 34.47 32.81
N LEU A 566 18.65 33.66 33.41
CA LEU A 566 18.99 32.41 34.11
C LEU A 566 18.69 31.16 33.27
N GLY A 567 18.29 31.31 32.00
CA GLY A 567 17.96 30.22 31.07
C GLY A 567 16.57 29.59 31.29
N GLN A 568 15.82 30.05 32.29
CA GLN A 568 14.47 29.58 32.60
C GLN A 568 13.49 30.07 31.53
N ILE A 569 12.47 29.26 31.21
CA ILE A 569 11.45 29.65 30.23
C ILE A 569 10.59 30.77 30.82
N GLU A 570 10.49 31.88 30.09
CA GLU A 570 9.73 33.07 30.47
C GLU A 570 8.45 33.22 29.64
N ARG A 571 8.50 32.84 28.35
CA ARG A 571 7.40 33.05 27.40
C ARG A 571 7.47 32.10 26.19
N LEU A 572 6.31 31.89 25.57
CA LEU A 572 6.09 31.22 24.28
C LEU A 572 5.53 32.17 23.19
#